data_AF-A0A183F3M1-F1
#
_entry.id   AF-A0A183F3M1-F1
#
_cell.length_a   1.000
_cell.length_b   1.000
_cell.length_c   1.000
_cell.angle_alpha   90.00
_cell.angle_beta   90.00
_cell.angle_gamma   90.00
#
_symmetry.space_group_name_H-M   'P 1'
#
loop_
_entity.id
_entity.type
_entity.pdbx_description
1 polymer ?
#
loop_
_entity_poly.entity_id
_entity_poly.type
_entity_poly.pdbx_seq_one_letter_code
_entity_poly.pdbx_strand_id
1 'polypeptide(L)'
;MILAKCEYVVLNKDEDPHWFKAELDGVEGFVPSNYIRMHDSPWYLGKISRLDAEILLKKQGTRDGNFLVRQCESSPGDFSISVKFEDTIQHFKVLRDNNGKYFLWSVKFKSLNELVRYHR
;
A
#
# COMPACT_ATOMS: atom_id res chain seq x y z
N MET A 1 -11.23 17.42 20.64
CA MET A 1 -10.48 16.15 20.65
C MET A 1 -9.58 16.15 19.43
N ILE A 2 -8.27 16.25 19.66
CA ILE A 2 -7.28 16.66 18.67
C ILE A 2 -7.02 15.50 17.72
N LEU A 3 -7.35 15.70 16.44
CA LEU A 3 -6.96 14.83 15.34
C LEU A 3 -5.45 14.96 15.16
N ALA A 4 -4.67 14.08 15.80
CA ALA A 4 -3.29 13.89 15.42
C ALA A 4 -3.28 13.18 14.05
N LYS A 5 -2.92 13.93 13.01
CA LYS A 5 -2.55 13.41 11.69
C LYS A 5 -1.29 12.54 11.81
N CYS A 6 -1.38 11.38 12.43
CA CYS A 6 -0.30 10.40 12.43
C CYS A 6 -0.59 9.39 11.32
N GLU A 7 0.34 9.27 10.37
CA GLU A 7 0.25 8.34 9.24
C GLU A 7 0.61 6.93 9.74
N TYR A 8 -0.40 6.07 9.95
CA TYR A 8 -0.22 4.67 10.35
C TYR A 8 -0.18 3.75 9.12
N VAL A 9 0.65 2.70 9.15
CA VAL A 9 0.64 1.65 8.11
C VAL A 9 -0.01 0.37 8.65
N VAL A 10 -1.04 -0.15 7.98
CA VAL A 10 -1.70 -1.41 8.39
C VAL A 10 -0.92 -2.62 7.91
N LEU A 11 -0.49 -3.45 8.85
CA LEU A 11 0.28 -4.66 8.64
C LEU A 11 -0.61 -5.91 8.50
N ASN A 12 -1.78 -5.96 9.15
CA ASN A 12 -2.67 -7.12 9.11
C ASN A 12 -4.14 -6.70 9.35
N LYS A 13 -5.07 -7.25 8.55
CA LYS A 13 -6.52 -7.01 8.62
C LYS A 13 -7.33 -8.26 8.97
N ASP A 14 -6.69 -9.40 9.20
CA ASP A 14 -7.32 -10.72 9.06
C ASP A 14 -7.66 -11.43 10.37
N GLU A 15 -7.18 -10.93 11.51
CA GLU A 15 -7.34 -11.62 12.79
C GLU A 15 -8.41 -11.00 13.70
N ASP A 16 -8.69 -9.70 13.61
CA ASP A 16 -9.75 -9.03 14.37
C ASP A 16 -10.37 -7.86 13.56
N PRO A 17 -11.70 -7.84 13.33
CA PRO A 17 -12.37 -6.75 12.60
C PRO A 17 -12.33 -5.39 13.33
N HIS A 18 -12.02 -5.35 14.62
CA HIS A 18 -11.96 -4.13 15.44
C HIS A 18 -10.54 -3.62 15.68
N TRP A 19 -9.51 -4.44 15.46
CA TRP A 19 -8.12 -4.07 15.73
C TRP A 19 -7.23 -4.41 14.54
N PHE A 20 -6.57 -3.38 14.01
CA PHE A 20 -5.59 -3.54 12.96
C PHE A 20 -4.19 -3.49 13.56
N LYS A 21 -3.35 -4.47 13.20
CA LYS A 21 -1.92 -4.35 13.46
C LYS A 21 -1.40 -3.20 12.60
N ALA A 22 -0.79 -2.20 13.21
CA ALA A 22 -0.28 -1.04 12.52
C ALA A 22 1.10 -0.65 13.01
N GLU A 23 1.79 0.11 12.19
CA GLU A 23 3.08 0.69 12.51
C GLU A 23 3.05 2.21 12.45
N LEU A 24 3.67 2.83 13.45
CA LEU A 24 3.96 4.26 13.47
C LEU A 24 5.43 4.45 13.88
N ASP A 25 6.21 5.12 13.03
CA ASP A 25 7.63 5.42 13.28
C ASP A 25 8.48 4.19 13.67
N GLY A 26 8.24 3.04 13.02
CA GLY A 26 8.96 1.79 13.30
C GLY A 26 8.48 1.03 14.54
N VAL A 27 7.47 1.55 15.25
CA VAL A 27 6.85 0.88 16.38
C VAL A 27 5.59 0.16 15.93
N GLU A 28 5.59 -1.17 16.08
CA GLU A 28 4.39 -1.98 15.84
C GLU A 28 3.43 -1.93 17.03
N GLY A 29 2.14 -1.87 16.74
CA GLY A 29 1.08 -1.93 17.73
C GLY A 29 -0.25 -2.34 17.12
N PHE A 30 -1.29 -2.35 17.95
CA PHE A 30 -2.66 -2.49 17.48
C PHE A 30 -3.33 -1.14 17.57
N VAL A 31 -4.03 -0.75 16.52
CA VAL A 31 -4.87 0.44 16.54
C VAL A 31 -6.29 0.04 16.14
N PRO A 32 -7.31 0.70 16.71
CA PRO A 32 -8.69 0.42 16.37
C PRO A 32 -8.93 0.55 14.86
N SER A 33 -9.69 -0.36 14.27
CA SER A 33 -9.91 -0.41 12.81
C SER A 33 -10.59 0.86 12.28
N ASN A 34 -11.44 1.50 13.10
CA ASN A 34 -12.08 2.77 12.81
C ASN A 34 -11.14 4.00 12.88
N TYR A 35 -9.91 3.84 13.40
CA TYR A 35 -8.89 4.90 13.47
C TYR A 35 -7.97 4.94 12.25
N ILE A 36 -7.90 3.86 11.46
CA ILE A 36 -7.05 3.82 10.26
C ILE A 36 -7.89 3.95 8.99
N ARG A 37 -8.01 5.18 8.49
CA ARG A 37 -8.56 5.43 7.16
C ARG A 37 -7.51 5.25 6.06
N MET A 38 -6.83 4.10 5.99
CA MET A 38 -6.22 3.69 4.71
C MET A 38 -7.30 3.42 3.64
N HIS A 39 -8.57 3.35 4.07
CA HIS A 39 -9.74 2.98 3.29
C HIS A 39 -10.19 3.98 2.20
N ASP A 40 -9.68 5.22 2.20
CA ASP A 40 -10.16 6.24 1.23
C ASP A 40 -9.16 6.51 0.10
N SER A 41 -8.00 5.83 0.07
CA SER A 41 -7.08 5.98 -1.04
C SER A 41 -7.55 5.13 -2.23
N PRO A 42 -8.02 5.73 -3.34
CA PRO A 42 -8.61 4.97 -4.46
C PRO A 42 -7.63 4.03 -5.15
N TRP A 43 -6.33 4.19 -4.88
CA TRP A 43 -5.25 3.37 -5.42
C TRP A 43 -4.93 2.14 -4.57
N TYR A 44 -5.39 2.02 -3.32
CA TYR A 44 -5.09 0.85 -2.48
C TYR A 44 -6.24 -0.16 -2.52
N LEU A 45 -5.99 -1.33 -3.10
CA LEU A 45 -7.01 -2.39 -3.26
C LEU A 45 -6.83 -3.56 -2.29
N GLY A 46 -5.85 -3.48 -1.38
CA GLY A 46 -5.66 -4.50 -0.34
C GLY A 46 -5.27 -5.87 -0.90
N LYS A 47 -6.00 -6.90 -0.48
CA LYS A 47 -5.78 -8.34 -0.74
C LYS A 47 -6.22 -8.75 -2.16
N ILE A 48 -5.69 -8.14 -3.21
CA ILE A 48 -5.95 -8.58 -4.58
C ILE A 48 -4.74 -9.31 -5.16
N SER A 49 -5.01 -10.34 -5.99
CA SER A 49 -3.94 -11.10 -6.62
C SER A 49 -3.20 -10.28 -7.67
N ARG A 50 -2.00 -10.74 -8.05
CA ARG A 50 -1.28 -10.18 -9.20
C ARG A 50 -2.15 -10.23 -10.46
N LEU A 51 -2.82 -11.36 -10.67
CA LEU A 51 -3.67 -11.59 -11.84
C LEU A 51 -4.87 -10.63 -11.85
N ASP A 52 -5.55 -10.45 -10.71
CA ASP A 52 -6.67 -9.52 -10.60
C ASP A 52 -6.22 -8.08 -10.86
N ALA A 53 -5.05 -7.69 -10.35
CA ALA A 53 -4.45 -6.40 -10.63
C ALA A 53 -4.21 -6.17 -12.13
N GLU A 54 -3.68 -7.19 -12.83
CA GLU A 54 -3.49 -7.12 -14.28
C GLU A 54 -4.83 -7.00 -15.02
N ILE A 55 -5.83 -7.80 -14.64
CA ILE A 55 -7.17 -7.74 -15.24
C ILE A 55 -7.75 -6.33 -15.08
N LEU A 56 -7.68 -5.75 -13.87
CA LEU A 56 -8.18 -4.41 -13.59
C LEU A 56 -7.46 -3.34 -14.40
N LEU A 57 -6.13 -3.41 -14.50
CA LEU A 57 -5.34 -2.43 -15.24
C LEU A 57 -5.42 -2.61 -16.76
N LYS A 58 -5.79 -3.80 -17.26
CA LYS A 58 -6.03 -4.05 -18.70
C LYS A 58 -7.44 -3.66 -19.16
N LYS A 59 -8.36 -3.32 -18.25
CA LYS A 59 -9.75 -2.93 -18.61
C LYS A 59 -9.77 -1.74 -19.57
N GLN A 60 -10.76 -1.74 -20.46
CA GLN A 60 -11.03 -0.61 -21.35
C GLN A 60 -11.27 0.67 -20.51
N GLY A 61 -10.57 1.75 -20.85
CA GLY A 61 -10.62 3.03 -20.13
C GLY A 61 -9.42 3.31 -19.22
N THR A 62 -8.53 2.35 -18.97
CA THR A 62 -7.24 2.60 -18.30
C THR A 62 -6.20 3.14 -19.28
N ARG A 63 -5.38 4.07 -18.83
CA ARG A 63 -4.29 4.69 -19.60
C ARG A 63 -2.95 4.37 -18.94
N ASP A 64 -1.88 4.63 -19.68
CA ASP A 64 -0.52 4.52 -19.16
C ASP A 64 -0.36 5.41 -17.92
N GLY A 65 0.35 4.89 -16.93
CA GLY A 65 0.48 5.51 -15.60
C GLY A 65 -0.66 5.19 -14.64
N ASN A 66 -1.76 4.55 -15.07
CA ASN A 66 -2.73 3.99 -14.12
C ASN A 66 -2.04 2.94 -13.26
N PHE A 67 -2.24 3.04 -11.95
CA PHE A 67 -1.61 2.16 -10.98
C PHE A 67 -2.56 1.76 -9.86
N LEU A 68 -2.18 0.72 -9.14
CA LEU A 68 -2.79 0.31 -7.89
C LEU A 68 -1.72 -0.25 -6.96
N VAL A 69 -1.99 -0.21 -5.67
CA VAL A 69 -1.18 -0.82 -4.63
C VAL A 69 -1.97 -1.94 -3.99
N ARG A 70 -1.31 -3.08 -3.81
CA ARG A 70 -1.87 -4.31 -3.27
C ARG A 70 -0.92 -4.93 -2.25
N GLN A 71 -1.43 -5.82 -1.43
CA GLN A 71 -0.59 -6.65 -0.57
C GLN A 71 0.22 -7.64 -1.43
N CYS A 72 1.43 -7.95 -0.99
CA CYS A 72 2.30 -8.90 -1.66
C CYS A 72 1.85 -10.33 -1.34
N GLU A 73 1.54 -11.13 -2.37
CA GLU A 73 1.08 -12.51 -2.19
C GLU A 73 2.16 -13.43 -1.64
N SER A 74 3.42 -13.24 -2.06
CA SER A 74 4.55 -14.07 -1.64
C SER A 74 5.18 -13.64 -0.31
N SER A 75 4.82 -12.47 0.21
CA SER A 75 5.45 -11.88 1.40
C SER A 75 4.40 -11.15 2.24
N PRO A 76 3.71 -11.86 3.14
CA PRO A 76 2.72 -11.25 4.02
C PRO A 76 3.28 -10.05 4.78
N GLY A 77 2.57 -8.92 4.76
CA GLY A 77 3.01 -7.66 5.36
C GLY A 77 3.75 -6.71 4.38
N ASP A 78 4.20 -7.20 3.24
CA ASP A 78 4.79 -6.36 2.18
C ASP A 78 3.73 -5.86 1.19
N PHE A 79 4.10 -4.81 0.44
CA PHE A 79 3.25 -4.23 -0.61
C PHE A 79 3.86 -4.40 -2.00
N SER A 80 3.01 -4.38 -3.00
CA SER A 80 3.39 -4.33 -4.41
C SER A 80 2.60 -3.23 -5.12
N ILE A 81 3.26 -2.52 -6.03
CA ILE A 81 2.66 -1.54 -6.93
C ILE A 81 2.55 -2.16 -8.31
N SER A 82 1.35 -2.20 -8.87
CA SER A 82 1.11 -2.61 -10.25
C SER A 82 0.81 -1.37 -11.08
N VAL A 83 1.51 -1.18 -12.21
CA VAL A 83 1.41 0.01 -13.07
C VAL A 83 1.16 -0.43 -14.51
N LYS A 84 0.21 0.20 -15.19
CA LYS A 84 0.04 0.09 -16.64
C LYS A 84 1.08 0.96 -17.33
N PHE A 85 1.86 0.35 -18.21
CA PHE A 85 2.79 1.05 -19.07
C PHE A 85 2.78 0.37 -20.45
N GLU A 86 2.37 1.13 -21.46
CA GLU A 86 2.05 0.63 -22.79
C GLU A 86 1.03 -0.54 -22.70
N ASP A 87 1.26 -1.61 -23.45
CA ASP A 87 0.41 -2.81 -23.44
C ASP A 87 0.79 -3.81 -22.34
N THR A 88 1.62 -3.41 -21.38
CA THR A 88 2.12 -4.27 -20.31
C THR A 88 1.77 -3.76 -18.92
N ILE A 89 1.74 -4.69 -17.96
CA ILE A 89 1.59 -4.37 -16.54
C ILE A 89 2.92 -4.66 -15.85
N GLN A 90 3.53 -3.62 -15.29
CA GLN A 90 4.75 -3.72 -14.52
C GLN A 90 4.40 -3.85 -13.03
N HIS A 91 5.16 -4.67 -12.31
CA HIS A 91 4.97 -4.89 -10.88
C HIS A 91 6.25 -4.59 -10.12
N PHE A 92 6.14 -3.74 -9.11
CA PHE A 92 7.25 -3.36 -8.26
C PHE A 92 6.96 -3.77 -6.83
N LYS A 93 7.87 -4.54 -6.23
CA LYS A 93 7.80 -4.82 -4.80
C LYS A 93 8.20 -3.55 -4.05
N VAL A 94 7.38 -3.12 -3.09
CA VAL A 94 7.75 -2.05 -2.16
C VAL A 94 8.69 -2.65 -1.14
N LEU A 95 9.91 -2.12 -1.10
CA LEU A 95 10.94 -2.53 -0.16
C LEU A 95 10.83 -1.73 1.12
N ARG A 96 11.35 -2.31 2.20
CA ARG A 96 11.35 -1.72 3.53
C ARG A 96 12.72 -1.87 4.15
N ASP A 97 13.25 -0.80 4.73
CA ASP A 97 14.54 -0.85 5.42
C ASP A 97 14.38 -1.22 6.90
N ASN A 98 15.50 -1.43 7.59
CA ASN A 98 15.51 -1.80 9.01
C ASN A 98 14.90 -0.73 9.94
N ASN A 99 14.71 0.50 9.45
CA ASN A 99 14.04 1.58 10.19
C ASN A 99 12.57 1.72 9.79
N GLY A 100 12.04 0.75 9.05
CA GLY A 100 10.66 0.70 8.60
C GLY A 100 10.30 1.60 7.42
N LYS A 101 11.27 2.28 6.79
CA LYS A 101 10.99 3.21 5.69
C LYS A 101 10.74 2.47 4.38
N TYR A 102 9.74 2.94 3.62
CA TYR A 102 9.33 2.37 2.33
C TYR A 102 10.12 2.96 1.17
N PHE A 103 10.47 2.15 0.17
CA PHE A 103 11.12 2.61 -1.05
C PHE A 103 10.93 1.65 -2.22
N LEU A 104 11.07 2.17 -3.45
CA LEU A 104 11.20 1.37 -4.67
C LEU A 104 12.65 1.29 -5.16
N TRP A 105 13.40 2.39 -4.99
CA TRP A 105 14.76 2.56 -5.49
C TRP A 105 15.64 3.20 -4.40
N SER A 106 16.10 4.44 -4.60
CA SER A 106 17.03 5.10 -3.67
C SER A 106 16.34 6.00 -2.63
N VAL A 107 15.17 6.56 -2.94
CA VAL A 107 14.46 7.49 -2.06
C VAL A 107 13.57 6.72 -1.09
N LYS A 108 13.66 7.08 0.21
CA LYS A 108 12.97 6.41 1.32
C LYS A 108 11.91 7.30 1.95
N PHE A 109 10.76 6.70 2.27
CA PHE A 109 9.57 7.39 2.75
C PHE A 109 9.11 6.81 4.08
N LYS A 110 8.46 7.64 4.91
CA LYS A 110 7.94 7.18 6.21
C LYS A 110 6.63 6.41 6.07
N SER A 111 5.89 6.68 4.99
CA SER A 111 4.62 6.01 4.71
C SER A 111 4.49 5.64 3.24
N LEU A 112 3.62 4.65 2.97
CA LEU A 112 3.23 4.27 1.61
C LEU A 112 2.53 5.43 0.89
N ASN A 113 1.81 6.29 1.62
CA ASN A 113 1.17 7.48 1.07
C ASN A 113 2.20 8.50 0.56
N GLU A 114 3.27 8.76 1.31
CA GLU A 114 4.37 9.61 0.86
C GLU A 114 5.04 9.04 -0.39
N LEU A 115 5.31 7.73 -0.41
CA LEU A 115 5.89 7.05 -1.58
C LEU A 115 5.01 7.22 -2.82
N VAL A 116 3.70 6.97 -2.70
CA VAL A 116 2.76 7.11 -3.81
C VAL A 116 2.64 8.56 -4.25
N ARG A 117 2.58 9.52 -3.32
CA ARG A 117 2.53 10.96 -3.66
C ARG A 117 3.77 11.41 -4.41
N TYR A 118 4.95 10.87 -4.10
CA TYR A 118 6.20 11.23 -4.77
C TYR A 118 6.29 10.70 -6.21
N HIS A 119 5.70 9.54 -6.49
CA HIS A 119 5.77 8.88 -7.80
C HIS A 119 4.54 9.13 -8.70
N ARG A 120 3.67 10.07 -8.33
CA ARG A 120 2.46 10.40 -9.09
C ARG A 120 2.69 11.52 -10.10
#